data_AF-A0A0N1A488-F1
#
_entry.id   AF-A0A0N1A488-F1
#
_cell.length_a   1.000
_cell.length_b   1.000
_cell.length_c   1.000
_cell.angle_alpha   90.00
_cell.angle_beta   90.00
_cell.angle_gamma   90.00
#
_symmetry.space_group_name_H-M   'P 1'
#
loop_
_entity.id
_entity.type
_entity.pdbx_description
1 polymer ?
#
loop_
_entity_poly.entity_id
_entity_poly.type
_entity_poly.pdbx_seq_one_letter_code
_entity_poly.pdbx_strand_id
1 'polypeptide(L)'
;MTHNDKSMLAAFGALLLAAIAYGAQNAGIGVPLLVGGGLLALGWAVAALGRSEGLSRVALPVLGMAMVALLIHAARGHAESHFAVFAFLACTVIYRHWLPVVAAAATIAVHHLSFNYFQQWGWGPICFTEPSLGKVLEHAAYVVAEAVLLVLLAERARKEFATGEVLASMAERLVRADGSVDFSALHLQTDDERAQKLLSALKQIERSIGEVRLSAESIGNAAQEIAVGNSDLSQRTEQGASALQQTASSMVQISSTVRQTADSARTADQLAHSAATVAQRGGAVVAQVVSTMEDINTSSKKIADIIGT
;
A
#
# COMPACT_ATOMS: atom_id res chain seq x y z
N MET A 1 -1.06 6.16 -37.32
CA MET A 1 -0.37 4.85 -37.37
C MET A 1 -0.16 4.31 -35.96
N THR A 2 -0.84 3.22 -35.62
CA THR A 2 -0.76 2.59 -34.29
C THR A 2 0.50 1.74 -34.14
N HIS A 3 0.81 1.27 -32.92
CA HIS A 3 1.89 0.30 -32.70
C HIS A 3 1.63 -1.03 -33.43
N ASN A 4 0.37 -1.47 -33.46
CA ASN A 4 -0.05 -2.68 -34.16
C ASN A 4 0.18 -2.57 -35.67
N ASP A 5 -0.14 -1.40 -36.26
CA ASP A 5 0.07 -1.16 -37.69
C ASP A 5 1.57 -1.19 -38.07
N LYS A 6 2.44 -0.65 -37.21
CA LYS A 6 3.90 -0.70 -37.42
C LYS A 6 4.40 -2.14 -37.50
N SER A 7 3.96 -2.97 -36.56
CA SER A 7 4.32 -4.39 -36.52
C SER A 7 3.76 -5.16 -37.72
N MET A 8 2.53 -4.85 -38.15
CA MET A 8 1.94 -5.45 -39.35
C MET A 8 2.70 -5.05 -40.63
N LEU A 9 3.11 -3.79 -40.75
CA LEU A 9 3.94 -3.32 -41.87
C LEU A 9 5.35 -3.93 -41.86
N ALA A 10 5.90 -4.24 -40.69
CA ALA A 10 7.15 -5.00 -40.60
C ALA A 10 6.98 -6.41 -41.17
N ALA A 11 5.86 -7.08 -40.88
CA ALA A 11 5.53 -8.37 -41.48
C ALA A 11 5.37 -8.27 -43.02
N PHE A 12 4.76 -7.20 -43.54
CA PHE A 12 4.70 -6.94 -44.99
C PHE A 12 6.09 -6.81 -45.61
N GLY A 13 6.98 -6.05 -44.96
CA GLY A 13 8.36 -5.88 -45.44
C GLY A 13 9.09 -7.22 -45.53
N ALA A 14 8.94 -8.08 -44.52
CA ALA A 14 9.50 -9.42 -44.52
C ALA A 14 8.94 -10.29 -45.66
N LEU A 15 7.62 -10.25 -45.88
CA LEU A 15 6.97 -10.98 -46.98
C LEU A 15 7.43 -10.48 -48.36
N LEU A 16 7.60 -9.17 -48.53
CA LEU A 16 8.11 -8.58 -49.78
C LEU A 16 9.54 -9.05 -50.06
N LEU A 17 10.42 -9.03 -49.05
CA LEU A 17 11.79 -9.52 -49.19
C LEU A 17 11.82 -11.01 -49.57
N ALA A 18 10.96 -11.83 -48.94
CA ALA A 18 10.81 -13.23 -49.30
C ALA A 18 10.31 -13.40 -50.76
N ALA A 19 9.33 -12.59 -51.20
CA ALA A 19 8.80 -12.66 -52.55
C ALA A 19 9.85 -12.29 -53.60
N ILE A 20 10.69 -11.28 -53.32
CA ILE A 20 11.82 -10.91 -54.17
C ILE A 20 12.86 -12.03 -54.21
N ALA A 21 13.18 -12.65 -53.07
CA ALA A 21 14.15 -13.74 -52.98
C ALA A 21 13.70 -14.99 -53.77
N TYR A 22 12.43 -15.36 -53.68
CA TYR A 22 11.86 -16.45 -54.50
C TYR A 22 11.78 -16.06 -55.97
N GLY A 23 11.40 -14.81 -56.28
CA GLY A 23 11.36 -14.29 -57.65
C GLY A 23 12.72 -14.34 -58.33
N ALA A 24 13.80 -13.95 -57.62
CA ALA A 24 15.17 -14.00 -58.14
C ALA A 24 15.61 -15.42 -58.53
N GLN A 25 15.08 -16.44 -57.85
CA GLN A 25 15.42 -17.84 -58.10
C GLN A 25 14.54 -18.48 -59.18
N ASN A 26 13.27 -18.08 -59.30
CA ASN A 26 12.28 -18.86 -60.05
C ASN A 26 11.59 -18.11 -61.20
N ALA A 27 11.24 -16.83 -61.06
CA ALA A 27 10.26 -16.17 -61.94
C ALA A 27 10.65 -14.73 -62.38
N GLY A 28 11.81 -14.24 -61.96
CA GLY A 28 12.25 -12.85 -62.12
C GLY A 28 11.75 -11.94 -60.98
N ILE A 29 12.47 -10.85 -60.74
CA ILE A 29 12.21 -9.91 -59.63
C ILE A 29 11.23 -8.77 -59.99
N GLY A 30 10.91 -8.59 -61.27
CA GLY A 30 10.12 -7.45 -61.74
C GLY A 30 8.71 -7.39 -61.15
N VAL A 31 8.00 -8.52 -61.16
CA VAL A 31 6.63 -8.61 -60.61
C VAL A 31 6.62 -8.45 -59.08
N PRO A 32 7.47 -9.16 -58.30
CA PRO A 32 7.60 -8.91 -56.86
C PRO A 32 7.93 -7.47 -56.50
N LEU A 33 8.85 -6.81 -57.22
CA LEU A 33 9.24 -5.43 -56.93
C LEU A 33 8.11 -4.44 -57.22
N LEU A 34 7.46 -4.52 -58.39
CA LEU A 34 6.42 -3.57 -58.78
C LEU A 34 5.12 -3.78 -58.00
N VAL A 35 4.58 -5.00 -58.03
CA VAL A 35 3.30 -5.32 -57.37
C VAL A 35 3.48 -5.31 -55.85
N GLY A 36 4.54 -5.94 -55.36
CA GLY A 36 4.82 -5.99 -53.93
C GLY A 36 5.19 -4.62 -53.36
N GLY A 37 6.01 -3.83 -54.06
CA GLY A 37 6.27 -2.44 -53.69
C GLY A 37 5.00 -1.59 -53.64
N GLY A 38 4.10 -1.77 -54.62
CA GLY A 38 2.80 -1.11 -54.64
C GLY A 38 1.89 -1.52 -53.48
N LEU A 39 1.81 -2.81 -53.16
CA LEU A 39 1.05 -3.33 -52.01
C LEU A 39 1.59 -2.81 -50.68
N LEU A 40 2.93 -2.74 -50.52
CA LEU A 40 3.57 -2.18 -49.33
C LEU A 40 3.31 -0.68 -49.20
N ALA A 41 3.41 0.08 -50.29
CA ALA A 41 3.11 1.51 -50.31
C ALA A 41 1.63 1.78 -49.98
N LEU A 42 0.72 0.97 -50.52
CA LEU A 42 -0.71 1.05 -50.20
C LEU A 42 -0.97 0.68 -48.74
N GLY A 43 -0.29 -0.33 -48.20
CA GLY A 43 -0.33 -0.67 -46.78
C GLY A 43 0.12 0.50 -45.89
N TRP A 44 1.22 1.16 -46.26
CA TRP A 44 1.68 2.38 -45.59
C TRP A 44 0.66 3.52 -45.66
N ALA A 45 0.04 3.74 -46.82
CA ALA A 45 -1.01 4.74 -47.00
C ALA A 45 -2.23 4.44 -46.11
N VAL A 46 -2.69 3.19 -46.07
CA VAL A 46 -3.78 2.74 -45.18
C VAL A 46 -3.41 2.96 -43.71
N ALA A 47 -2.20 2.62 -43.29
CA ALA A 47 -1.73 2.79 -41.91
C ALA A 47 -1.53 4.26 -41.50
N ALA A 48 -1.21 5.13 -42.46
CA ALA A 48 -1.07 6.57 -42.26
C ALA A 48 -2.43 7.28 -42.20
N LEU A 49 -3.36 6.91 -43.09
CA LEU A 49 -4.72 7.48 -43.19
C LEU A 49 -5.69 6.91 -42.15
N GLY A 50 -5.45 5.68 -41.69
CA GLY A 50 -6.17 5.01 -40.61
C GLY A 50 -5.93 5.69 -39.27
N ARG A 51 -6.64 6.80 -39.02
CA ARG A 51 -6.68 7.46 -37.70
C ARG A 51 -7.41 6.62 -36.64
N SER A 52 -8.28 5.71 -37.07
CA SER A 52 -8.97 4.72 -36.24
C SER A 52 -8.55 3.31 -36.64
N GLU A 53 -8.40 2.41 -35.67
CA GLU A 53 -8.01 1.01 -35.91
C GLU A 53 -8.96 0.24 -36.83
N GLY A 54 -10.22 0.68 -37.00
CA GLY A 54 -11.24 -0.03 -37.78
C GLY A 54 -10.86 -0.33 -39.23
N LEU A 55 -10.33 0.66 -39.96
CA LEU A 55 -9.93 0.47 -41.36
C LEU A 55 -8.69 -0.44 -41.46
N SER A 56 -7.68 -0.21 -40.63
CA SER A 56 -6.45 -1.00 -40.62
C SER A 56 -6.70 -2.47 -40.28
N ARG A 57 -7.66 -2.77 -39.39
CA ARG A 57 -8.06 -4.13 -38.99
C ARG A 57 -8.61 -4.99 -40.13
N VAL A 58 -9.00 -4.39 -41.25
CA VAL A 58 -9.51 -5.13 -42.42
C VAL A 58 -8.57 -4.96 -43.60
N ALA A 59 -8.21 -3.72 -43.93
CA ALA A 59 -7.44 -3.41 -45.12
C ALA A 59 -6.01 -3.97 -45.04
N LEU A 60 -5.32 -3.91 -43.90
CA LEU A 60 -3.95 -4.44 -43.79
C LEU A 60 -3.92 -5.99 -43.84
N PRO A 61 -4.80 -6.74 -43.15
CA PRO A 61 -4.87 -8.19 -43.34
C PRO A 61 -5.17 -8.60 -44.79
N VAL A 62 -6.07 -7.89 -45.49
CA VAL A 62 -6.38 -8.16 -46.91
C VAL A 62 -5.17 -7.90 -47.80
N LEU A 63 -4.53 -6.73 -47.66
CA LEU A 63 -3.34 -6.37 -48.46
C LEU A 63 -2.15 -7.27 -48.18
N GLY A 64 -1.96 -7.67 -46.92
CA GLY A 64 -0.88 -8.58 -46.54
C GLY A 64 -1.13 -9.99 -47.05
N MET A 65 -2.38 -10.44 -47.08
CA MET A 65 -2.71 -11.71 -47.71
C MET A 65 -2.55 -11.67 -49.24
N ALA A 66 -2.79 -10.52 -49.87
CA ALA A 66 -2.43 -10.30 -51.27
C ALA A 66 -0.89 -10.31 -51.49
N MET A 67 -0.10 -9.85 -50.53
CA MET A 67 1.37 -10.00 -50.56
C MET A 67 1.77 -11.48 -50.42
N VAL A 68 1.12 -12.25 -49.55
CA VAL A 68 1.34 -13.70 -49.45
C VAL A 68 0.99 -14.40 -50.76
N ALA A 69 -0.12 -14.02 -51.41
CA ALA A 69 -0.50 -14.51 -52.73
C ALA A 69 0.62 -14.25 -53.78
N LEU A 70 1.19 -13.05 -53.77
CA LEU A 70 2.31 -12.68 -54.63
C LEU A 70 3.57 -13.51 -54.35
N LEU A 71 3.87 -13.78 -53.08
CA LEU A 71 4.97 -14.66 -52.66
C LEU A 71 4.77 -16.09 -53.21
N ILE A 72 3.57 -16.66 -53.07
CA ILE A 72 3.24 -18.00 -53.60
C ILE A 72 3.43 -18.04 -55.11
N HIS A 73 2.98 -16.99 -55.80
CA HIS A 73 3.18 -16.86 -57.24
C HIS A 73 4.66 -16.78 -57.64
N ALA A 74 5.45 -15.95 -56.95
CA ALA A 74 6.89 -15.83 -57.17
C ALA A 74 7.64 -17.14 -56.90
N ALA A 75 7.13 -17.94 -55.97
CA ALA A 75 7.60 -19.29 -55.66
C ALA A 75 6.97 -20.37 -56.56
N ARG A 76 6.33 -20.01 -57.69
CA ARG A 76 5.72 -20.96 -58.64
C ARG A 76 4.76 -21.99 -58.00
N GLY A 77 4.08 -21.59 -56.93
CA GLY A 77 3.10 -22.45 -56.25
C GLY A 77 3.71 -23.59 -55.43
N HIS A 78 4.99 -23.53 -55.06
CA HIS A 78 5.62 -24.50 -54.16
C HIS A 78 4.89 -24.59 -52.81
N ALA A 79 4.79 -25.81 -52.26
CA ALA A 79 4.04 -26.06 -51.03
C ALA A 79 4.63 -25.30 -49.83
N GLU A 80 5.95 -25.15 -49.76
CA GLU A 80 6.65 -24.44 -48.68
C GLU A 80 6.27 -22.96 -48.62
N SER A 81 5.95 -22.34 -49.75
CA SER A 81 5.51 -20.95 -49.81
C SER A 81 4.12 -20.75 -49.19
N HIS A 82 3.28 -21.80 -49.14
CA HIS A 82 1.96 -21.75 -48.52
C HIS A 82 2.04 -21.66 -46.99
N PHE A 83 3.17 -22.03 -46.37
CA PHE A 83 3.40 -21.79 -44.93
C PHE A 83 3.35 -20.30 -44.57
N ALA A 84 3.59 -19.40 -45.52
CA ALA A 84 3.47 -17.97 -45.32
C ALA A 84 2.03 -17.52 -45.04
N VAL A 85 1.01 -18.28 -45.48
CA VAL A 85 -0.40 -18.02 -45.15
C VAL A 85 -0.62 -18.15 -43.65
N PHE A 86 -0.19 -19.27 -43.06
CA PHE A 86 -0.30 -19.56 -41.62
C PHE A 86 0.52 -18.56 -40.80
N ALA A 87 1.77 -18.31 -41.20
CA ALA A 87 2.64 -17.35 -40.52
C ALA A 87 2.04 -15.93 -40.50
N PHE A 88 1.46 -15.49 -41.62
CA PHE A 88 0.83 -14.17 -41.69
C PHE A 88 -0.51 -14.11 -40.94
N LEU A 89 -1.33 -15.17 -41.00
CA LEU A 89 -2.55 -15.26 -40.19
C LEU A 89 -2.24 -15.11 -38.70
N ALA A 90 -1.18 -15.76 -38.21
CA ALA A 90 -0.73 -15.60 -36.82
C ALA A 90 -0.38 -14.14 -36.48
N CYS A 91 0.24 -13.38 -37.39
CA CYS A 91 0.51 -11.96 -37.18
C CYS A 91 -0.75 -11.11 -36.98
N THR A 92 -1.89 -11.49 -37.57
CA THR A 92 -3.15 -10.72 -37.45
C THR A 92 -3.71 -10.67 -36.03
N VAL A 93 -3.30 -11.61 -35.16
CA VAL A 93 -3.67 -11.65 -33.73
C VAL A 93 -3.19 -10.42 -32.97
N ILE A 94 -2.20 -9.68 -33.47
CA ILE A 94 -1.70 -8.44 -32.85
C ILE A 94 -2.80 -7.38 -32.64
N TYR A 95 -3.83 -7.40 -33.47
CA TYR A 95 -4.97 -6.50 -33.37
C TYR A 95 -5.96 -6.90 -32.26
N ARG A 96 -5.76 -8.07 -31.62
CA ARG A 96 -6.59 -8.62 -30.53
C ARG A 96 -8.08 -8.57 -30.86
N HIS A 97 -8.39 -8.89 -32.12
CA HIS A 97 -9.74 -8.82 -32.66
C HIS A 97 -9.93 -9.95 -33.67
N TRP A 98 -11.10 -10.59 -33.65
CA TRP A 98 -11.42 -11.69 -34.57
C TRP A 98 -11.43 -11.26 -36.05
N LEU A 99 -11.96 -10.07 -36.33
CA LEU A 99 -12.15 -9.54 -37.69
C LEU A 99 -10.91 -9.58 -38.61
N PRO A 100 -9.71 -9.13 -38.19
CA PRO A 100 -8.47 -9.28 -38.95
C PRO A 100 -8.17 -10.70 -39.43
N VAL A 101 -8.34 -11.70 -38.55
CA VAL A 101 -8.11 -13.11 -38.86
C VAL A 101 -9.08 -13.58 -39.95
N VAL A 102 -10.37 -13.26 -39.78
CA VAL A 102 -11.42 -13.65 -40.73
C VAL A 102 -11.24 -12.94 -42.07
N ALA A 103 -10.87 -11.65 -42.08
CA ALA A 103 -10.63 -10.90 -43.30
C ALA A 103 -9.47 -11.49 -44.10
N ALA A 104 -8.37 -11.83 -43.44
CA ALA A 104 -7.23 -12.52 -44.04
C ALA A 104 -7.59 -13.91 -44.57
N ALA A 105 -8.28 -14.73 -43.76
CA ALA A 105 -8.70 -16.08 -44.14
C ALA A 105 -9.68 -16.07 -45.33
N ALA A 106 -10.64 -15.16 -45.34
CA ALA A 106 -11.56 -14.99 -46.46
C ALA A 106 -10.82 -14.55 -47.74
N THR A 107 -9.84 -13.65 -47.63
CA THR A 107 -9.03 -13.18 -48.75
C THR A 107 -8.25 -14.34 -49.39
N ILE A 108 -7.58 -15.17 -48.58
CA ILE A 108 -6.81 -16.30 -49.12
C ILE A 108 -7.71 -17.39 -49.70
N ALA A 109 -8.88 -17.64 -49.10
CA ALA A 109 -9.85 -18.59 -49.63
C ALA A 109 -10.36 -18.17 -51.01
N VAL A 110 -10.74 -16.89 -51.17
CA VAL A 110 -11.15 -16.33 -52.47
C VAL A 110 -10.01 -16.42 -53.48
N HIS A 111 -8.79 -16.07 -53.06
CA HIS A 111 -7.61 -16.17 -53.92
C HIS A 111 -7.38 -17.61 -54.40
N HIS A 112 -7.27 -18.59 -53.51
CA HIS A 112 -6.96 -19.98 -53.87
C HIS A 112 -8.04 -20.60 -54.74
N LEU A 113 -9.32 -20.31 -54.49
CA LEU A 113 -10.42 -20.79 -55.32
C LEU A 113 -10.37 -20.17 -56.72
N SER A 114 -10.31 -18.84 -56.81
CA SER A 114 -10.34 -18.14 -58.11
C SER A 114 -9.08 -18.38 -58.94
N PHE A 115 -7.89 -18.35 -58.32
CA PHE A 115 -6.63 -18.51 -59.03
C PHE A 115 -6.37 -19.97 -59.42
N ASN A 116 -6.95 -20.94 -58.70
CA ASN A 116 -7.00 -22.31 -59.19
C ASN A 116 -7.70 -22.39 -60.56
N TYR A 117 -8.85 -21.74 -60.71
CA TYR A 117 -9.57 -21.73 -62.00
C TYR A 117 -8.84 -20.90 -63.06
N PHE A 118 -8.30 -19.73 -62.71
CA PHE A 118 -7.50 -18.94 -63.66
C PHE A 118 -6.29 -19.70 -64.18
N GLN A 119 -5.63 -20.48 -63.31
CA GLN A 119 -4.51 -21.33 -63.71
C GLN A 119 -4.96 -22.47 -64.64
N GLN A 120 -6.12 -23.09 -64.38
CA GLN A 120 -6.72 -24.10 -65.26
C GLN A 120 -7.11 -23.55 -66.63
N TRP A 121 -7.54 -22.28 -66.69
CA TRP A 121 -7.87 -21.58 -67.93
C TRP A 121 -6.65 -20.98 -68.66
N GLY A 122 -5.45 -21.13 -68.10
CA GLY A 122 -4.20 -20.66 -68.72
C GLY A 122 -3.98 -19.15 -68.66
N TRP A 123 -4.59 -18.44 -67.72
CA TRP A 123 -4.54 -16.97 -67.63
C TRP A 123 -3.24 -16.40 -67.05
N GLY A 124 -2.32 -17.24 -66.58
CA GLY A 124 -0.97 -16.83 -66.15
C GLY A 124 -0.67 -16.83 -64.65
N PRO A 125 -1.61 -16.53 -63.72
CA PRO A 125 -1.33 -16.65 -62.29
C PRO A 125 -1.06 -18.11 -61.89
N ILE A 126 -0.05 -18.29 -61.06
CA ILE A 126 0.36 -19.59 -60.51
C ILE A 126 0.05 -19.58 -59.02
N CYS A 127 -0.85 -20.47 -58.58
CA CYS A 127 -1.19 -20.67 -57.18
C CYS A 127 -0.66 -22.03 -56.69
N PHE A 128 -0.81 -23.08 -57.49
CA PHE A 128 -0.33 -24.43 -57.18
C PHE A 128 0.62 -24.91 -58.26
N THR A 129 1.49 -25.87 -57.94
CA THR A 129 2.28 -26.58 -58.96
C THR A 129 1.38 -27.28 -59.98
N GLU A 130 0.30 -27.90 -59.50
CA GLU A 130 -0.76 -28.49 -60.32
C GLU A 130 -2.12 -28.11 -59.71
N PRO A 131 -3.00 -27.41 -60.46
CA PRO A 131 -4.26 -26.91 -59.93
C PRO A 131 -5.28 -28.05 -59.78
N SER A 132 -5.86 -28.19 -58.59
CA SER A 132 -6.87 -29.19 -58.28
C SER A 132 -7.80 -28.69 -57.19
N LEU A 133 -9.11 -28.93 -57.37
CA LEU A 133 -10.13 -28.58 -56.37
C LEU A 133 -9.90 -29.32 -55.05
N GLY A 134 -9.37 -30.55 -55.09
CA GLY A 134 -9.03 -31.32 -53.89
C GLY A 134 -7.98 -30.62 -53.03
N LYS A 135 -6.92 -30.05 -53.66
CA LYS A 135 -5.89 -29.29 -52.95
C LYS A 135 -6.46 -28.02 -52.32
N VAL A 136 -7.35 -27.32 -53.03
CA VAL A 136 -8.03 -26.11 -52.50
C VAL A 136 -8.85 -26.46 -51.25
N LEU A 137 -9.63 -27.55 -51.29
CA LEU A 137 -10.42 -28.00 -50.15
C LEU A 137 -9.55 -28.39 -48.94
N GLU A 138 -8.44 -29.09 -49.18
CA GLU A 138 -7.48 -29.44 -48.14
C GLU A 138 -6.87 -28.20 -47.47
N HIS A 139 -6.38 -27.23 -48.27
CA HIS A 139 -5.83 -25.98 -47.74
C HIS A 139 -6.90 -25.18 -46.97
N ALA A 140 -8.12 -25.12 -47.50
CA ALA A 140 -9.23 -24.45 -46.83
C ALA A 140 -9.54 -25.08 -45.47
N ALA A 141 -9.49 -26.41 -45.35
CA ALA A 141 -9.70 -27.10 -44.08
C ALA A 141 -8.65 -26.70 -43.02
N TYR A 142 -7.37 -26.65 -43.39
CA TYR A 142 -6.31 -26.20 -42.47
C TYR A 142 -6.43 -24.72 -42.10
N VAL A 143 -6.74 -23.85 -43.06
CA VAL A 143 -6.94 -22.40 -42.81
C VAL A 143 -8.14 -22.17 -41.89
N VAL A 144 -9.25 -22.90 -42.06
CA VAL A 144 -10.41 -22.81 -41.16
C VAL A 144 -10.04 -23.26 -39.75
N ALA A 145 -9.35 -24.39 -39.60
CA ALA A 145 -8.92 -24.90 -38.31
C ALA A 145 -8.00 -23.91 -37.58
N GLU A 146 -7.01 -23.35 -38.28
CA GLU A 146 -6.13 -22.33 -37.72
C GLU A 146 -6.88 -21.03 -37.38
N ALA A 147 -7.71 -20.53 -38.30
CA ALA A 147 -8.45 -19.28 -38.09
C ALA A 147 -9.36 -19.36 -36.86
N VAL A 148 -10.01 -20.51 -36.62
CA VAL A 148 -10.80 -20.74 -35.39
C VAL A 148 -9.89 -20.59 -34.15
N LEU A 149 -8.74 -21.24 -34.13
CA LEU A 149 -7.80 -21.14 -33.01
C LEU A 149 -7.30 -19.70 -32.80
N LEU A 150 -6.91 -19.01 -33.88
CA LEU A 150 -6.41 -17.63 -33.82
C LEU A 150 -7.49 -16.64 -33.39
N VAL A 151 -8.75 -16.84 -33.80
CA VAL A 151 -9.89 -16.04 -33.32
C VAL A 151 -10.08 -16.23 -31.81
N LEU A 152 -10.03 -17.47 -31.31
CA LEU A 152 -10.12 -17.74 -29.88
C LEU A 152 -8.98 -17.09 -29.10
N LEU A 153 -7.75 -17.19 -29.60
CA LEU A 153 -6.57 -16.55 -28.98
C LEU A 153 -6.67 -15.02 -29.01
N ALA A 154 -7.14 -14.43 -30.12
CA ALA A 154 -7.32 -12.99 -30.24
C ALA A 154 -8.38 -12.45 -29.28
N GLU A 155 -9.52 -13.14 -29.12
CA GLU A 155 -10.56 -12.76 -28.17
C GLU A 155 -10.11 -12.94 -26.72
N ARG A 156 -9.35 -14.00 -26.41
CA ARG A 156 -8.76 -14.18 -25.09
C ARG A 156 -7.76 -13.07 -24.77
N ALA A 157 -6.86 -12.75 -25.71
CA ALA A 157 -5.90 -11.67 -25.57
C ALA A 157 -6.59 -10.31 -25.38
N ARG A 158 -7.73 -10.07 -26.05
CA ARG A 158 -8.53 -8.86 -25.87
C ARG A 158 -9.05 -8.74 -24.43
N LYS A 159 -9.67 -9.80 -23.91
CA LYS A 159 -10.22 -9.83 -22.55
C LYS A 159 -9.13 -9.64 -21.50
N GLU A 160 -8.01 -10.35 -21.65
CA GLU A 160 -6.85 -10.23 -20.75
C GLU A 160 -6.25 -8.82 -20.78
N PHE A 161 -6.12 -8.20 -21.96
CA PHE A 161 -5.61 -6.84 -22.08
C PHE A 161 -6.55 -5.81 -21.45
N ALA A 162 -7.86 -5.91 -21.69
CA ALA A 162 -8.85 -5.02 -21.08
C ALA A 162 -8.85 -5.12 -19.55
N THR A 163 -8.70 -6.33 -19.01
CA THR A 163 -8.54 -6.54 -17.55
C THR A 163 -7.28 -5.84 -17.06
N GLY A 164 -6.14 -6.03 -17.74
CA GLY A 164 -4.87 -5.42 -17.37
C GLY A 164 -4.92 -3.89 -17.36
N GLU A 165 -5.61 -3.29 -18.33
CA GLU A 165 -5.77 -1.83 -18.42
C GLU A 165 -6.62 -1.27 -17.28
N VAL A 166 -7.71 -1.95 -16.91
CA VAL A 166 -8.51 -1.60 -15.72
C VAL A 166 -7.63 -1.66 -14.46
N LEU A 167 -6.88 -2.75 -14.26
CA LEU A 167 -6.00 -2.91 -13.10
C LEU A 167 -4.89 -1.86 -13.05
N ALA A 168 -4.26 -1.55 -14.19
CA ALA A 168 -3.24 -0.52 -14.28
C ALA A 168 -3.81 0.87 -13.93
N SER A 169 -4.98 1.20 -14.49
CA SER A 169 -5.65 2.47 -14.18
C SER A 169 -6.06 2.58 -12.70
N MET A 170 -6.43 1.46 -12.07
CA MET A 170 -6.70 1.41 -10.63
C MET A 170 -5.43 1.71 -9.83
N ALA A 171 -4.29 1.08 -10.20
CA ALA A 171 -3.02 1.28 -9.52
C ALA A 171 -2.52 2.74 -9.64
N GLU A 172 -2.61 3.34 -10.84
CA GLU A 172 -2.23 4.73 -11.09
C GLU A 172 -3.08 5.73 -10.29
N ARG A 173 -4.37 5.43 -10.08
CA ARG A 173 -5.25 6.31 -9.30
C ARG A 173 -5.11 6.09 -7.79
N LEU A 174 -4.71 4.89 -7.37
CA LEU A 174 -4.53 4.54 -5.98
C LEU A 174 -3.30 5.23 -5.36
N VAL A 175 -2.21 5.36 -6.11
CA VAL A 175 -0.98 5.99 -5.63
C VAL A 175 -0.82 7.36 -6.26
N ARG A 176 -0.93 8.42 -5.45
CA ARG A 176 -0.69 9.78 -5.89
C ARG A 176 0.80 10.05 -6.08
N ALA A 177 1.12 11.08 -6.86
CA ALA A 177 2.50 11.48 -7.16
C ALA A 177 3.32 11.87 -5.91
N ASP A 178 2.66 12.21 -4.80
CA ASP A 178 3.28 12.51 -3.51
C ASP A 178 3.50 11.27 -2.63
N GLY A 179 3.18 10.07 -3.15
CA GLY A 179 3.29 8.79 -2.42
C GLY A 179 2.12 8.52 -1.47
N SER A 180 1.11 9.40 -1.41
CA SER A 180 -0.09 9.14 -0.63
C SER A 180 -1.01 8.13 -1.35
N VAL A 181 -1.73 7.34 -0.54
CA VAL A 181 -2.71 6.37 -1.05
C VAL A 181 -4.09 7.02 -1.04
N ASP A 182 -4.70 7.13 -2.21
CA ASP A 182 -6.03 7.70 -2.40
C ASP A 182 -7.06 6.60 -2.70
N PHE A 183 -7.82 6.22 -1.68
CA PHE A 183 -8.86 5.22 -1.77
C PHE A 183 -10.16 5.73 -2.43
N SER A 184 -10.28 7.04 -2.71
CA SER A 184 -11.49 7.58 -3.37
C SER A 184 -11.72 6.98 -4.77
N ALA A 185 -10.65 6.53 -5.42
CA ALA A 185 -10.68 5.85 -6.71
C ALA A 185 -11.33 4.43 -6.67
N LEU A 186 -11.61 3.88 -5.49
CA LEU A 186 -12.21 2.54 -5.31
C LEU A 186 -13.72 2.45 -5.64
N HIS A 187 -14.31 3.50 -6.21
CA HIS A 187 -15.71 3.51 -6.66
C HIS A 187 -15.89 3.08 -8.13
N LEU A 188 -14.84 2.54 -8.76
CA LEU A 188 -14.93 2.01 -10.11
C LEU A 188 -15.87 0.79 -10.16
N GLN A 189 -16.92 0.90 -10.98
CA GLN A 189 -17.71 -0.25 -11.38
C GLN A 189 -17.01 -0.92 -12.56
N THR A 190 -16.79 -2.21 -12.42
CA THR A 190 -16.22 -3.06 -13.46
C THR A 190 -16.95 -4.39 -13.43
N ASP A 191 -17.25 -4.92 -14.61
CA ASP A 191 -17.87 -6.24 -14.75
C ASP A 191 -16.83 -7.36 -14.71
N ASP A 192 -15.54 -7.03 -14.63
CA ASP A 192 -14.46 -8.01 -14.56
C ASP A 192 -14.30 -8.57 -13.13
N GLU A 193 -14.47 -9.88 -12.99
CA GLU A 193 -14.40 -10.59 -11.69
C GLU A 193 -13.04 -10.41 -10.98
N ARG A 194 -11.93 -10.36 -11.73
CA ARG A 194 -10.59 -10.20 -11.14
C ARG A 194 -10.40 -8.78 -10.63
N ALA A 195 -10.84 -7.80 -11.40
CA ALA A 195 -10.82 -6.40 -10.99
C ALA A 195 -11.74 -6.16 -9.77
N GLN A 196 -12.92 -6.80 -9.72
CA GLN A 196 -13.81 -6.76 -8.54
C GLN A 196 -13.16 -7.37 -7.28
N LYS A 197 -12.49 -8.52 -7.43
CA LYS A 197 -11.74 -9.15 -6.32
C LYS A 197 -10.65 -8.22 -5.79
N LEU A 198 -9.85 -7.61 -6.66
CA LEU A 198 -8.86 -6.63 -6.23
C LEU A 198 -9.51 -5.43 -5.52
N LEU A 199 -10.59 -4.90 -6.09
CA LEU A 199 -11.33 -3.79 -5.49
C LEU A 199 -11.83 -4.11 -4.07
N SER A 200 -12.36 -5.32 -3.87
CA SER A 200 -12.81 -5.79 -2.56
C SER A 200 -11.67 -5.87 -1.55
N ALA A 201 -10.49 -6.36 -1.96
CA ALA A 201 -9.31 -6.44 -1.11
C ALA A 201 -8.80 -5.04 -0.72
N LEU A 202 -8.77 -4.11 -1.67
CA LEU A 202 -8.37 -2.73 -1.41
C LEU A 202 -9.32 -1.99 -0.45
N LYS A 203 -10.64 -2.21 -0.57
CA LYS A 203 -11.63 -1.69 0.39
C LYS A 203 -11.43 -2.24 1.80
N GLN A 204 -11.05 -3.51 1.91
CA GLN A 204 -10.74 -4.11 3.21
C GLN A 204 -9.47 -3.49 3.84
N ILE A 205 -8.46 -3.22 3.01
CA ILE A 205 -7.24 -2.52 3.44
C ILE A 205 -7.56 -1.09 3.91
N GLU A 206 -8.35 -0.33 3.14
CA GLU A 206 -8.81 1.01 3.52
C GLU A 206 -9.47 1.01 4.91
N ARG A 207 -10.40 0.09 5.14
CA ARG A 207 -11.08 -0.07 6.42
C ARG A 207 -10.09 -0.35 7.55
N SER A 208 -9.19 -1.32 7.37
CA SER A 208 -8.20 -1.67 8.40
C SER A 208 -7.28 -0.49 8.73
N ILE A 209 -6.85 0.29 7.73
CA ILE A 209 -6.05 1.49 7.95
C ILE A 209 -6.84 2.55 8.73
N GLY A 210 -8.13 2.72 8.41
CA GLY A 210 -9.04 3.58 9.17
C GLY A 210 -9.15 3.17 10.65
N GLU A 211 -9.33 1.88 10.92
CA GLU A 211 -9.39 1.32 12.29
C GLU A 211 -8.06 1.52 13.05
N VAL A 212 -6.91 1.36 12.38
CA VAL A 212 -5.59 1.65 12.97
C VAL A 212 -5.44 3.13 13.32
N ARG A 213 -5.88 4.04 12.42
CA ARG A 213 -5.82 5.49 12.67
C ARG A 213 -6.67 5.88 13.87
N LEU A 214 -7.90 5.38 13.97
CA LEU A 214 -8.78 5.64 15.11
C LEU A 214 -8.17 5.12 16.42
N SER A 215 -7.54 3.93 16.37
CA SER A 215 -6.84 3.36 17.52
C SER A 215 -5.65 4.22 17.95
N ALA A 216 -4.87 4.74 17.00
CA ALA A 216 -3.75 5.65 17.27
C ALA A 216 -4.22 6.98 17.88
N GLU A 217 -5.31 7.56 17.37
CA GLU A 217 -5.93 8.76 17.96
C GLU A 217 -6.39 8.50 19.41
N SER A 218 -7.03 7.35 19.68
CA SER A 218 -7.43 6.96 21.02
C SER A 218 -6.24 6.78 21.98
N ILE A 219 -5.16 6.16 21.51
CA ILE A 219 -3.92 6.00 22.30
C ILE A 219 -3.30 7.38 22.58
N GLY A 220 -3.29 8.28 21.59
CA GLY A 220 -2.80 9.64 21.75
C GLY A 220 -3.55 10.42 22.83
N ASN A 221 -4.89 10.33 22.84
CA ASN A 221 -5.72 10.95 23.87
C ASN A 221 -5.44 10.36 25.26
N ALA A 222 -5.40 9.03 25.39
CA ALA A 222 -5.09 8.37 26.65
C ALA A 222 -3.70 8.73 27.18
N ALA A 223 -2.69 8.83 26.31
CA ALA A 223 -1.35 9.26 26.69
C ALA A 223 -1.33 10.71 27.21
N GLN A 224 -2.13 11.61 26.60
CA GLN A 224 -2.26 12.99 27.06
C GLN A 224 -2.92 13.06 28.45
N GLU A 225 -3.97 12.27 28.69
CA GLU A 225 -4.62 12.17 30.01
C GLU A 225 -3.65 11.65 31.08
N ILE A 226 -2.84 10.63 30.76
CA ILE A 226 -1.80 10.12 31.67
C ILE A 226 -0.77 11.21 31.96
N ALA A 227 -0.32 11.98 30.97
CA ALA A 227 0.65 13.04 31.16
C ALA A 227 0.14 14.13 32.11
N VAL A 228 -1.13 14.54 31.95
CA VAL A 228 -1.80 15.49 32.85
C VAL A 228 -1.93 14.90 34.26
N GLY A 229 -2.39 13.66 34.38
CA GLY A 229 -2.53 12.99 35.68
C GLY A 229 -1.19 12.82 36.41
N ASN A 230 -0.12 12.54 35.69
CA ASN A 230 1.22 12.44 36.26
C ASN A 230 1.74 13.80 36.75
N SER A 231 1.43 14.89 36.06
CA SER A 231 1.76 16.24 36.50
C SER A 231 1.03 16.61 37.80
N ASP A 232 -0.26 16.31 37.92
CA ASP A 232 -1.03 16.53 39.16
C ASP A 232 -0.47 15.69 40.31
N LEU A 233 -0.18 14.41 40.06
CA LEU A 233 0.43 13.52 41.05
C LEU A 233 1.79 14.04 41.53
N SER A 234 2.63 14.53 40.62
CA SER A 234 3.92 15.14 40.96
C SER A 234 3.72 16.35 41.87
N GLN A 235 2.82 17.26 41.50
CA GLN A 235 2.51 18.46 42.29
C GLN A 235 2.00 18.11 43.70
N ARG A 236 1.09 17.13 43.80
CA ARG A 236 0.57 16.65 45.10
C ARG A 236 1.66 15.97 45.94
N THR A 237 2.59 15.26 45.30
CA THR A 237 3.73 14.64 45.97
C THR A 237 4.68 15.71 46.53
N GLU A 238 4.97 16.77 45.78
CA GLU A 238 5.76 17.92 46.25
C GLU A 238 5.09 18.65 47.42
N GLN A 239 3.78 18.90 47.33
CA GLN A 239 3.00 19.49 48.43
C GLN A 239 3.02 18.59 49.68
N GLY A 240 2.86 17.28 49.51
CA GLY A 240 2.93 16.32 50.60
C GLY A 240 4.30 16.29 51.27
N ALA A 241 5.38 16.31 50.49
CA ALA A 241 6.75 16.40 51.00
C ALA A 241 6.97 17.69 51.81
N SER A 242 6.47 18.83 51.31
CA SER A 242 6.54 20.12 52.03
C SER A 242 5.78 20.09 53.36
N ALA A 243 4.57 19.53 53.38
CA ALA A 243 3.77 19.40 54.60
C ALA A 243 4.45 18.48 55.64
N LEU A 244 5.09 17.39 55.19
CA LEU A 244 5.87 16.52 56.07
C LEU A 244 7.09 17.24 56.65
N GLN A 245 7.76 18.08 55.85
CA GLN A 245 8.89 18.87 56.31
C GLN A 245 8.48 19.91 57.36
N GLN A 246 7.33 20.56 57.18
CA GLN A 246 6.76 21.48 58.18
C GLN A 246 6.35 20.75 59.47
N THR A 247 5.78 19.56 59.35
CA THR A 247 5.42 18.71 60.50
C THR A 247 6.67 18.28 61.27
N ALA A 248 7.72 17.85 60.58
CA ALA A 248 8.99 17.48 61.19
C ALA A 248 9.64 18.68 61.93
N SER A 249 9.62 19.87 61.33
CA SER A 249 10.09 21.10 61.98
C SER A 249 9.29 21.44 63.25
N SER A 250 7.96 21.30 63.18
CA SER A 250 7.08 21.51 64.33
C SER A 250 7.36 20.49 65.45
N MET A 251 7.64 19.23 65.11
CA MET A 251 8.04 18.20 66.09
C MET A 251 9.39 18.51 66.75
N VAL A 252 10.35 19.08 66.02
CA VAL A 252 11.62 19.55 66.60
C VAL A 252 11.36 20.68 67.60
N GLN A 253 10.50 21.64 67.27
CA GLN A 253 10.14 22.73 68.17
C GLN A 253 9.40 22.23 69.42
N ILE A 254 8.41 21.34 69.28
CA ILE A 254 7.70 20.72 70.40
C ILE A 254 8.68 19.97 71.31
N SER A 255 9.58 19.17 70.73
CA SER A 255 10.60 18.42 71.49
C SER A 255 11.51 19.36 72.29
N SER A 256 11.90 20.51 71.70
CA SER A 256 12.65 21.57 72.40
C SER A 256 11.86 22.14 73.58
N THR A 257 10.60 22.53 73.37
CA THR A 257 9.74 23.06 74.44
C THR A 257 9.49 22.05 75.55
N VAL A 258 9.31 20.77 75.22
CA VAL A 258 9.17 19.69 76.22
C VAL A 258 10.44 19.53 77.04
N ARG A 259 11.63 19.57 76.42
CA ARG A 259 12.92 19.56 77.16
C ARG A 259 13.04 20.76 78.10
N GLN A 260 12.75 21.97 77.62
CA GLN A 260 12.77 23.18 78.44
C GLN A 260 11.80 23.11 79.62
N THR A 261 10.60 22.55 79.39
CA THR A 261 9.59 22.36 80.44
C THR A 261 10.07 21.36 81.49
N ALA A 262 10.69 20.25 81.06
CA ALA A 262 11.25 19.27 81.97
C ALA A 262 12.39 19.84 82.83
N ASP A 263 13.28 20.65 82.25
CA ASP A 263 14.36 21.31 82.99
C ASP A 263 13.83 22.36 83.98
N SER A 264 12.79 23.11 83.59
CA SER A 264 12.09 24.04 84.47
C SER A 264 11.43 23.32 85.65
N ALA A 265 10.79 22.17 85.40
CA ALA A 265 10.20 21.34 86.45
C ALA A 265 11.25 20.80 87.43
N ARG A 266 12.42 20.34 86.93
CA ARG A 266 13.54 19.95 87.81
C ARG A 266 14.05 21.12 88.65
N THR A 267 14.14 22.31 88.07
CA THR A 267 14.59 23.52 88.79
C THR A 267 13.59 23.91 89.88
N ALA A 268 12.29 23.86 89.58
CA ALA A 268 11.23 24.11 90.53
C ALA A 268 11.21 23.09 91.68
N ASP A 269 11.42 21.81 91.39
CA ASP A 269 11.55 20.75 92.39
C ASP A 269 12.72 21.00 93.34
N GLN A 270 13.90 21.34 92.81
CA GLN A 270 15.07 21.72 93.62
C GLN A 270 14.82 22.92 94.52
N LEU A 271 14.14 23.95 93.99
CA LEU A 271 13.77 25.14 94.75
C LEU A 271 12.78 24.81 95.86
N ALA A 272 11.77 23.99 95.59
CA ALA A 272 10.80 23.53 96.58
C ALA A 272 11.47 22.71 97.69
N HIS A 273 12.42 21.83 97.34
CA HIS A 273 13.19 21.05 98.31
C HIS A 273 14.07 21.94 99.20
N SER A 274 14.68 22.98 98.61
CA SER A 274 15.46 23.99 99.34
C SER A 274 14.57 24.79 100.30
N ALA A 275 13.40 25.24 99.85
CA ALA A 275 12.44 25.96 100.67
C ALA A 275 11.90 25.09 101.83
N ALA A 276 11.61 23.82 101.58
CA ALA A 276 11.21 22.87 102.62
C ALA A 276 12.32 22.68 103.68
N THR A 277 13.59 22.60 103.25
CA THR A 277 14.75 22.53 104.16
C THR A 277 14.86 23.79 105.03
N VAL A 278 14.68 24.98 104.43
CA VAL A 278 14.67 26.25 105.17
C VAL A 278 13.51 26.30 106.16
N ALA A 279 12.30 25.89 105.76
CA ALA A 279 11.13 25.83 106.63
C ALA A 279 11.33 24.86 107.80
N GLN A 280 11.94 23.68 107.58
CA GLN A 280 12.30 22.74 108.64
C GLN A 280 13.28 23.35 109.65
N ARG A 281 14.33 24.02 109.17
CA ARG A 281 15.28 24.74 110.05
C ARG A 281 14.59 25.85 110.83
N GLY A 282 13.72 26.63 110.17
CA GLY A 282 12.92 27.66 110.81
C GLY A 282 12.00 27.09 111.90
N GLY A 283 11.35 25.95 111.64
CA GLY A 283 10.55 25.22 112.61
C GLY A 283 11.34 24.78 113.84
N ALA A 284 12.57 24.28 113.65
CA ALA A 284 13.47 23.95 114.76
C ALA A 284 13.85 25.17 115.61
N VAL A 285 14.10 26.32 114.98
CA VAL A 285 14.36 27.58 115.68
C VAL A 285 13.14 28.04 116.48
N VAL A 286 11.94 27.97 115.89
CA VAL A 286 10.70 28.32 116.60
C VAL A 286 10.45 27.39 117.79
N ALA A 287 10.68 26.08 117.64
CA ALA A 287 10.58 25.13 118.74
C ALA A 287 11.55 25.46 119.88
N GLN A 288 12.79 25.84 119.56
CA GLN A 288 13.77 26.30 120.54
C GLN A 288 13.30 27.57 121.28
N VAL A 289 12.68 28.52 120.57
CA VAL A 289 12.09 29.73 121.16
C VAL A 289 10.94 29.39 122.11
N VAL A 290 10.04 28.47 121.72
CA VAL A 290 8.93 28.01 122.58
C VAL A 290 9.46 27.35 123.86
N SER A 291 10.43 26.44 123.75
CA SER A 291 11.08 25.82 124.91
C SER A 291 11.70 26.87 125.83
N THR A 292 12.39 27.86 125.26
CA THR A 292 12.99 28.96 126.04
C THR A 292 11.92 29.78 126.76
N MET A 293 10.78 30.05 126.11
CA MET A 293 9.65 30.74 126.75
C MET A 293 9.01 29.92 127.87
N GLU A 294 8.97 28.60 127.76
CA GLU A 294 8.50 27.70 128.81
C GLU A 294 9.45 27.69 130.02
N ASP A 295 10.76 27.68 129.78
CA ASP A 295 11.79 27.82 130.83
C ASP A 295 11.70 29.18 131.53
N ILE A 296 11.48 30.26 130.78
CA ILE A 296 11.23 31.61 131.33
C ILE A 296 9.99 31.58 132.21
N ASN A 297 8.87 31.04 131.72
CA ASN A 297 7.61 30.95 132.47
C ASN A 297 7.77 30.13 133.77
N THR A 298 8.49 29.02 133.71
CA THR A 298 8.80 28.19 134.88
C THR A 298 9.67 28.96 135.89
N SER A 299 10.66 29.71 135.41
CA SER A 299 11.51 30.56 136.24
C SER A 299 10.71 31.69 136.90
N SER A 300 9.80 32.34 136.16
CA SER A 300 8.89 33.36 136.69
C SER A 300 7.97 32.81 137.78
N LYS A 301 7.45 31.58 137.65
CA LYS A 301 6.68 30.91 138.72
C LYS A 301 7.51 30.67 139.97
N LYS A 302 8.75 30.17 139.83
CA LYS A 302 9.66 30.01 140.98
C LYS A 302 9.94 31.34 141.68
N ILE A 303 10.09 32.44 140.95
CA ILE A 303 10.24 33.78 141.54
C ILE A 303 8.97 34.18 142.29
N ALA A 304 7.79 33.94 141.72
CA ALA A 304 6.52 34.20 142.39
C ALA A 304 6.37 33.39 143.69
N ASP A 305 6.76 32.12 143.70
CA ASP A 305 6.76 31.26 144.89
C ASP A 305 7.74 31.77 145.97
N ILE A 306 8.88 32.36 145.60
CA ILE A 306 9.85 32.96 146.55
C ILE A 306 9.30 34.27 147.17
N ILE A 307 8.54 35.07 146.41
CA ILE A 307 7.95 36.33 146.90
C ILE A 307 6.63 36.09 147.67
N GLY A 308 5.98 34.94 147.47
CA GLY A 308 4.67 34.58 148.02
C GLY A 308 4.64 34.06 149.47
N THR A 309 5.74 34.17 150.23
CA THR A 309 5.84 33.81 151.65
C THR A 309 6.61 34.88 152.41
#